data_AF-A0AAU7CAK4-F1
#
_entry.id   AF-A0AAU7CAK4-F1
#
_cell.length_a   1.000
_cell.length_b   1.000
_cell.length_c   1.000
_cell.angle_alpha   90.00
_cell.angle_beta   90.00
_cell.angle_gamma   90.00
#
_symmetry.space_group_name_H-M   'P 1'
#
loop_
_entity.id
_entity.type
_entity.pdbx_description
1 polymer ?
#
loop_
_entity_poly.entity_id
_entity_poly.type
_entity_poly.pdbx_seq_one_letter_code
_entity_poly.pdbx_strand_id
1 'polypeptide(L)'
;MELYHVRFTVRRWMLAVAAWALLFAYVGSYYRLSRKSISEGVDYGLSGIVYVPLREDLSGEHLARHFFLCNVYAPLNWLDQRIFGTPPPMNCFLRLSG
;
A
#
# COMPACT_ATOMS: atom_id res chain seq x y z
N MET A 1 -42.74 -9.45 -7.75
CA MET A 1 -41.81 -8.30 -7.71
C MET A 1 -40.92 -8.28 -6.45
N GLU A 2 -41.39 -8.74 -5.28
CA GLU A 2 -40.57 -8.73 -4.04
C GLU A 2 -39.27 -9.55 -4.09
N LEU A 3 -39.30 -10.74 -4.70
CA LEU A 3 -38.10 -11.60 -4.84
C LEU A 3 -36.94 -10.94 -5.62
N TYR A 4 -37.24 -10.01 -6.55
CA TYR A 4 -36.21 -9.28 -7.30
C TYR A 4 -35.53 -8.21 -6.45
N HIS A 5 -36.29 -7.51 -5.60
CA HIS A 5 -35.76 -6.49 -4.70
C HIS A 5 -34.81 -7.08 -3.66
N VAL A 6 -35.15 -8.23 -3.07
CA VAL A 6 -34.31 -8.91 -2.06
C VAL A 6 -32.98 -9.36 -2.68
N ARG A 7 -32.99 -9.95 -3.89
CA ARG A 7 -31.76 -10.37 -4.58
C ARG A 7 -30.86 -9.20 -4.94
N PHE A 8 -31.44 -8.05 -5.29
CA PHE A 8 -30.68 -6.83 -5.60
C PHE A 8 -30.01 -6.24 -4.36
N THR A 9 -30.72 -6.20 -3.23
CA THR A 9 -30.18 -5.72 -1.95
C THR A 9 -29.05 -6.62 -1.43
N VAL A 10 -29.22 -7.95 -1.47
CA VAL A 10 -28.18 -8.90 -1.03
C VAL A 10 -26.92 -8.78 -1.89
N ARG A 11 -27.05 -8.70 -3.22
CA ARG A 11 -25.90 -8.51 -4.12
C ARG A 11 -25.14 -7.22 -3.80
N ARG A 12 -25.85 -6.12 -3.52
CA ARG A 12 -25.23 -4.85 -3.14
C ARG A 12 -24.44 -4.96 -1.83
N TRP A 13 -25.01 -5.63 -0.82
CA TRP A 13 -24.30 -5.86 0.44
C TRP A 13 -23.08 -6.76 0.27
N MET A 14 -23.19 -7.84 -0.51
CA MET A 14 -22.05 -8.71 -0.79
C MET A 14 -20.91 -7.95 -1.49
N LEU A 15 -21.23 -7.11 -2.48
CA LEU A 15 -20.24 -6.26 -3.15
C LEU A 15 -19.63 -5.23 -2.19
N ALA A 16 -20.43 -4.62 -1.31
CA ALA A 16 -19.93 -3.70 -0.30
C ALA A 16 -18.98 -4.41 0.68
N VAL A 17 -19.34 -5.58 1.18
CA VAL A 17 -18.49 -6.38 2.08
C VAL A 17 -17.20 -6.77 1.39
N ALA A 18 -17.25 -7.22 0.14
CA ALA A 18 -16.06 -7.55 -0.64
C ALA A 18 -15.16 -6.33 -0.84
N ALA A 19 -15.73 -5.17 -1.19
CA ALA A 19 -14.98 -3.93 -1.35
C ALA A 19 -14.32 -3.49 -0.03
N TRP A 20 -15.02 -3.57 1.10
CA TRP A 20 -14.46 -3.28 2.41
C TRP A 20 -13.34 -4.25 2.79
N ALA A 21 -13.52 -5.55 2.57
CA ALA A 21 -12.50 -6.54 2.83
C ALA A 21 -11.22 -6.27 2.02
N LEU A 22 -11.36 -5.92 0.73
CA LEU A 22 -10.24 -5.54 -0.12
C LEU A 22 -9.56 -4.25 0.37
N LEU A 23 -10.33 -3.26 0.79
CA LEU A 23 -9.80 -2.01 1.34
C LEU A 23 -9.00 -2.25 2.63
N PHE A 24 -9.54 -3.04 3.56
CA PHE A 24 -8.83 -3.41 4.79
C PHE A 24 -7.58 -4.22 4.49
N ALA A 25 -7.63 -5.14 3.53
CA ALA A 25 -6.46 -5.91 3.10
C ALA A 25 -5.38 -4.98 2.53
N TYR A 26 -5.77 -4.02 1.68
CA TYR A 26 -4.87 -3.04 1.07
C TYR A 26 -4.20 -2.10 2.10
N VAL A 27 -4.99 -1.54 3.02
CA VAL A 27 -4.46 -0.66 4.08
C VAL A 27 -3.60 -1.47 5.07
N GLY A 28 -4.04 -2.66 5.44
CA GLY A 28 -3.31 -3.53 6.35
C GLY A 28 -1.99 -4.01 5.76
N SER A 29 -1.96 -4.35 4.47
CA SER A 29 -0.72 -4.75 3.80
C SER A 29 0.27 -3.60 3.71
N TYR A 30 -0.20 -2.37 3.42
CA TYR A 30 0.61 -1.17 3.49
C TYR A 30 1.19 -0.95 4.89
N TYR A 31 0.34 -0.93 5.92
CA TYR A 31 0.76 -0.64 7.30
C TYR A 31 1.83 -1.63 7.77
N ARG A 32 1.63 -2.93 7.50
CA ARG A 32 2.59 -3.97 7.84
C ARG A 32 3.94 -3.76 7.14
N LEU A 33 3.94 -3.43 5.85
CA LEU A 33 5.16 -3.20 5.07
C LEU A 33 5.89 -1.92 5.51
N SER A 34 5.16 -0.82 5.71
CA SER A 34 5.71 0.45 6.17
C SER A 34 6.39 0.30 7.53
N ARG A 35 5.71 -0.32 8.52
CA ARG A 35 6.30 -0.55 9.85
C ARG A 35 7.50 -1.47 9.81
N LYS A 36 7.44 -2.56 9.03
CA LYS A 36 8.57 -3.45 8.85
C LYS A 36 9.76 -2.71 8.25
N SER A 37 9.54 -1.93 7.20
CA SER A 37 10.62 -1.17 6.56
C SER A 37 11.21 -0.10 7.46
N ILE A 38 10.41 0.59 8.28
CA ILE A 38 10.93 1.59 9.22
C ILE A 38 11.79 0.88 10.28
N SER A 39 11.33 -0.27 10.78
CA SER A 39 12.09 -1.08 11.72
C SER A 39 13.42 -1.56 11.13
N GLU A 40 13.40 -2.10 9.91
CA GLU A 40 14.61 -2.60 9.25
C GLU A 40 15.53 -1.47 8.77
N GLY A 41 14.96 -0.35 8.30
CA GLY A 41 15.72 0.79 7.79
C GLY A 41 16.61 1.45 8.84
N VAL A 42 16.22 1.39 10.12
CA VAL A 42 17.06 1.83 11.26
C VAL A 42 18.36 1.02 11.32
N ASP A 43 18.28 -0.30 11.12
CA ASP A 43 19.44 -1.19 11.20
C ASP A 43 20.43 -1.00 10.04
N TYR A 44 19.94 -0.51 8.89
CA TYR A 44 20.73 -0.29 7.68
C TYR A 44 21.04 1.19 7.40
N GLY A 45 20.66 2.12 8.29
CA GLY A 45 20.89 3.56 8.13
C GLY A 45 20.14 4.19 6.95
N LEU A 46 19.02 3.59 6.50
CA LEU A 46 18.26 4.05 5.36
C LEU A 46 17.14 5.00 5.78
N SER A 47 17.09 6.17 5.13
CA SER A 47 16.00 7.13 5.30
C SER A 47 14.91 6.86 4.25
N GLY A 48 13.96 5.98 4.54
CA GLY A 48 12.78 5.78 3.70
C GLY A 48 12.12 4.40 3.82
N ILE A 49 10.97 4.27 3.15
CA ILE A 49 10.23 3.00 3.07
C ILE A 49 10.71 2.17 1.87
N VAL A 50 11.15 0.94 2.13
CA VAL A 50 11.53 -0.08 1.17
C VAL A 50 10.51 -1.23 1.25
N TYR A 51 9.75 -1.41 0.17
CA TYR A 51 8.70 -2.44 0.09
C TYR A 51 9.20 -3.87 -0.15
N VAL A 52 10.50 -4.04 -0.36
CA VAL A 52 11.15 -5.33 -0.59
C VAL A 52 12.15 -5.62 0.53
N PRO A 53 12.41 -6.89 0.87
CA PRO A 53 13.35 -7.25 1.91
C PRO A 53 14.74 -6.65 1.65
N LEU A 54 15.28 -5.93 2.62
CA LEU A 54 16.59 -5.27 2.53
C LEU A 54 17.77 -6.25 2.43
N ARG A 55 17.56 -7.51 2.82
CA ARG A 55 18.54 -8.59 2.71
C ARG A 55 18.63 -9.19 1.31
N GLU A 56 17.67 -8.90 0.44
CA GLU A 56 17.67 -9.37 -0.94
C GLU A 56 18.38 -8.32 -1.81
N ASP A 57 19.15 -8.78 -2.79
CA ASP A 57 19.83 -7.90 -3.73
C ASP A 57 18.79 -7.02 -4.44
N LEU A 58 18.99 -5.70 -4.43
CA LEU A 58 18.13 -4.71 -5.07
C LEU A 58 18.32 -4.70 -6.60
N SER A 59 18.65 -5.84 -7.19
CA SER A 59 18.86 -6.01 -8.62
C SER A 59 17.63 -6.60 -9.30
N GLY A 60 17.43 -6.21 -10.57
CA GLY A 60 16.42 -6.79 -11.46
C GLY A 60 14.98 -6.78 -10.92
N GLU A 61 14.48 -7.96 -10.56
CA GLU A 61 13.08 -8.23 -10.23
C GLU A 61 12.63 -7.57 -8.91
N HIS A 62 13.48 -7.59 -7.87
CA HIS A 62 13.15 -6.99 -6.57
C HIS A 62 13.00 -5.47 -6.68
N LEU A 63 13.81 -4.84 -7.53
CA LEU A 63 13.70 -3.42 -7.81
C LEU A 63 12.43 -3.07 -8.59
N ALA A 64 12.08 -3.85 -9.61
CA ALA A 64 10.82 -3.67 -10.35
C ALA A 64 9.59 -3.84 -9.44
N ARG A 65 9.62 -4.84 -8.56
CA ARG A 65 8.57 -5.07 -7.56
C ARG A 65 8.47 -3.92 -6.57
N HIS A 66 9.61 -3.37 -6.11
CA HIS A 66 9.64 -2.20 -5.26
C HIS A 66 8.93 -1.02 -5.94
N PHE A 67 9.29 -0.69 -7.19
CA PHE A 67 8.64 0.39 -7.94
C PHE A 67 7.15 0.16 -8.17
N PHE A 68 6.75 -1.08 -8.47
CA PHE A 68 5.34 -1.41 -8.61
C PHE A 68 4.57 -1.14 -7.31
N LEU A 69 5.08 -1.59 -6.17
CA LEU A 69 4.45 -1.38 -4.87
C LEU A 69 4.43 0.10 -4.47
N CYS A 70 5.46 0.86 -4.81
CA CYS A 70 5.47 2.30 -4.64
C CYS A 70 4.30 2.99 -5.36
N ASN A 71 4.01 2.59 -6.59
CA ASN A 71 2.86 3.11 -7.35
C ASN A 71 1.52 2.67 -6.74
N VAL A 72 1.40 1.38 -6.40
CA VAL A 72 0.20 0.82 -5.79
C VAL A 72 -0.14 1.51 -4.46
N TYR A 73 0.86 1.85 -3.65
CA TYR A 73 0.68 2.51 -2.36
C TYR A 73 0.85 4.02 -2.39
N ALA A 74 1.01 4.65 -3.56
CA ALA A 74 1.22 6.11 -3.67
C ALA A 74 0.16 6.95 -2.92
N PRO A 75 -1.15 6.62 -2.98
CA PRO A 75 -2.16 7.38 -2.22
C PRO A 75 -1.97 7.25 -0.70
N LEU A 76 -1.63 6.05 -0.21
CA LEU A 76 -1.40 5.81 1.21
C LEU A 76 -0.09 6.45 1.68
N ASN A 77 0.98 6.38 0.88
CA ASN A 77 2.24 7.07 1.16
C ASN A 77 2.02 8.57 1.33
N TRP A 78 1.27 9.19 0.40
CA TRP A 78 0.95 10.62 0.48
C TRP A 78 0.13 10.94 1.74
N LEU A 79 -0.88 10.15 2.04
CA LEU A 79 -1.73 10.35 3.21
C LEU A 79 -0.94 10.20 4.53
N ASP A 80 -0.12 9.17 4.61
CA ASP A 80 0.68 8.83 5.78
C ASP A 80 1.77 9.90 6.03
N GLN A 81 2.42 10.37 4.96
CA GLN A 81 3.31 11.53 5.03
C GLN A 81 2.60 12.80 5.50
N ARG A 82 1.40 13.06 4.96
CA ARG A 82 0.68 14.31 5.24
C ARG A 82 0.11 14.36 6.65
N ILE A 83 -0.34 13.22 7.19
CA ILE A 83 -0.97 13.11 8.50
C ILE A 83 0.05 12.79 9.59
N PHE A 84 0.94 11.83 9.35
CA PHE A 84 1.83 11.28 10.38
C PHE A 84 3.30 11.64 10.17
N GLY A 85 3.65 12.32 9.07
CA GLY A 85 5.03 12.71 8.80
C GLY A 85 5.97 11.52 8.56
N THR A 86 5.43 10.37 8.12
CA THR A 86 6.26 9.20 7.86
C THR A 86 7.27 9.45 6.74
N PRO A 87 8.46 8.84 6.79
CA PRO A 87 9.45 9.00 5.74
C PRO A 87 8.90 8.56 4.38
N PRO A 88 9.29 9.25 3.28
CA PRO A 88 8.88 8.81 1.96
C PRO A 88 9.52 7.47 1.59
N PRO A 89 8.90 6.69 0.69
CA PRO A 89 9.54 5.52 0.12
C PRO A 89 10.84 5.86 -0.60
N MET A 90 11.81 4.95 -0.47
CA MET A 90 13.17 5.14 -0.99
C MET A 90 13.13 5.13 -2.52
N ASN A 91 13.42 6.27 -3.14
CA ASN A 91 13.16 6.60 -4.55
C ASN A 91 11.68 6.57 -4.97
N CYS A 92 10.98 7.65 -4.59
CA CYS A 92 9.66 8.03 -5.08
C CYS A 92 9.55 9.54 -5.34
N PHE A 93 10.39 10.07 -6.25
CA PHE A 93 10.09 11.32 -6.96
C PHE A 93 9.69 11.01 -8.41
N LEU A 94 8.60 10.27 -8.59
CA LEU A 94 7.85 10.32 -9.84
C LEU A 94 6.71 11.35 -9.66
N ARG A 95 7.07 12.61 -9.90
CA ARG A 95 6.29 13.58 -10.68
C ARG A 95 4.77 13.56 -10.45
N LEU A 96 4.31 14.15 -9.34
CA LEU A 96 2.97 14.74 -9.23
C LEU A 96 3.02 16.28 -9.32
N SER A 97 4.03 16.80 -10.03
CA SER A 97 4.13 18.18 -10.48
C SER A 97 4.20 18.16 -12.01
N GLY A 98 3.03 18.20 -12.64
CA GLY A 98 2.81 18.15 -14.08
C GLY A 98 1.34 17.98 -14.39
#